data_AF-A0A7C3M750-F1
#
_entry.id   AF-A0A7C3M750-F1
#
_cell.length_a   1.000
_cell.length_b   1.000
_cell.length_c   1.000
_cell.angle_alpha   90.00
_cell.angle_beta   90.00
_cell.angle_gamma   90.00
#
_symmetry.space_group_name_H-M   'P 1'
#
loop_
_entity.id
_entity.type
_entity.pdbx_description
1 polymer ?
#
loop_
_entity_poly.entity_id
_entity_poly.type
_entity_poly.pdbx_seq_one_letter_code
_entity_poly.pdbx_strand_id
1 'polypeptide(L)'
;MKKKIIDAFKDPFATRENIINLLIGGIITLFPVLNFIPVGYLGTKLRKSIKQDKTPVKWDENIKLLFITGFWLFVISISYLIIPFLLMFLGGNLILSFSGGKIFSLFYFRGQVLNLIGTITLLIAIYFLPFAVCIYLEEGELKMAFKLQKVIEKVLLVAKEYTISYLIIIGLITASVALIFLFMNWVMGFLLSGFIFFYDGMVITGIISKFFPRKAITISLLGIE
;
A
#
# COMPACT_ATOMS: atom_id res chain seq x y z
N MET A 1 12.28 6.50 16.64
CA MET A 1 11.12 6.45 15.72
C MET A 1 10.96 7.73 14.90
N LYS A 2 10.76 8.91 15.52
CA LYS A 2 10.56 10.20 14.82
C LYS A 2 11.57 10.51 13.71
N LYS A 3 12.88 10.36 14.00
CA LYS A 3 13.96 10.57 13.01
C LYS A 3 13.78 9.69 11.75
N LYS A 4 13.51 8.40 11.93
CA LYS A 4 13.29 7.44 10.82
C LYS A 4 12.14 7.88 9.89
N ILE A 5 11.05 8.39 10.48
CA ILE A 5 9.88 8.88 9.74
C ILE A 5 10.26 10.16 8.98
N ILE A 6 10.85 11.15 9.64
CA ILE A 6 11.29 12.40 9.00
C ILE A 6 12.24 12.12 7.83
N ASP A 7 13.19 11.21 8.03
CA ASP A 7 14.12 10.81 6.98
C ASP A 7 13.40 10.16 5.79
N ALA A 8 12.27 9.47 6.00
CA ALA A 8 11.47 8.91 4.90
C ALA A 8 10.72 9.97 4.09
N PHE A 9 10.23 11.03 4.74
CA PHE A 9 9.61 12.17 4.07
C PHE A 9 10.61 13.01 3.27
N LYS A 10 11.86 13.07 3.74
CA LYS A 10 12.96 13.79 3.07
C LYS A 10 13.61 12.98 1.94
N ASP A 11 13.53 11.66 1.97
CA ASP A 11 14.18 10.77 1.01
C ASP A 11 13.92 11.14 -0.46
N PRO A 12 12.68 11.44 -0.90
CA PRO A 12 12.40 11.79 -2.30
C PRO A 12 13.15 13.03 -2.80
N PHE A 13 13.59 13.91 -1.89
CA PHE A 13 14.30 15.15 -2.21
C PHE A 13 15.77 15.15 -1.77
N ALA A 14 16.24 14.06 -1.17
CA ALA A 14 17.57 14.01 -0.54
C ALA A 14 18.72 14.01 -1.56
N THR A 15 18.50 13.43 -2.75
CA THR A 15 19.52 13.33 -3.80
C THR A 15 18.93 13.74 -5.15
N ARG A 16 19.79 14.21 -6.05
CA ARG A 16 19.39 14.54 -7.43
C ARG A 16 18.75 13.33 -8.13
N GLU A 17 19.27 12.13 -7.86
CA GLU A 17 18.74 10.87 -8.38
C GLU A 17 17.31 10.60 -7.87
N ASN A 18 17.04 10.79 -6.58
CA ASN A 18 15.69 10.62 -6.03
C ASN A 18 14.69 11.62 -6.61
N ILE A 19 15.12 12.87 -6.86
CA ILE A 19 14.30 13.88 -7.52
C ILE A 19 13.99 13.47 -8.97
N ILE A 20 14.99 12.98 -9.72
CA ILE A 20 14.79 12.47 -11.08
C ILE A 20 13.81 11.28 -11.06
N ASN A 21 13.95 10.37 -10.10
CA ASN A 21 13.05 9.23 -9.94
C ASN A 21 11.62 9.68 -9.62
N LEU A 22 11.45 10.70 -8.78
CA LEU A 22 10.17 11.32 -8.48
C LEU A 22 9.53 11.93 -9.73
N LEU A 23 10.32 12.62 -10.57
CA LEU A 23 9.81 13.21 -11.82
C LEU A 23 9.38 12.14 -12.82
N ILE A 24 10.23 11.14 -13.07
CA ILE A 24 9.93 10.04 -14.00
C ILE A 24 8.72 9.25 -13.51
N GLY A 25 8.73 8.83 -12.24
CA GLY A 25 7.62 8.09 -11.65
C GLY A 25 6.33 8.90 -11.63
N GLY A 26 6.40 10.19 -11.33
CA GLY A 26 5.25 11.10 -11.36
C GLY A 26 4.60 11.18 -12.74
N ILE A 27 5.40 11.36 -13.81
CA ILE A 27 4.90 11.41 -15.19
C ILE A 27 4.27 10.08 -15.59
N ILE A 28 4.94 8.96 -15.32
CA ILE A 28 4.42 7.63 -15.70
C ILE A 28 3.13 7.32 -14.93
N THR A 29 3.02 7.75 -13.67
CA THR A 29 1.83 7.52 -12.82
C THR A 29 0.57 8.22 -13.33
N LEU A 30 0.70 9.20 -14.22
CA LEU A 30 -0.45 9.84 -14.87
C LEU A 30 -1.16 8.93 -15.88
N PHE A 31 -0.51 7.88 -16.36
CA PHE A 31 -1.04 6.98 -17.38
C PHE A 31 -1.54 5.68 -16.72
N PRO A 32 -2.86 5.45 -16.62
CA PRO A 32 -3.42 4.35 -15.84
C PRO A 32 -2.87 2.96 -16.20
N VAL A 33 -2.65 2.69 -17.49
CA VAL A 33 -2.12 1.42 -17.99
C VAL A 33 -0.66 1.22 -17.60
N LEU A 34 0.11 2.30 -17.51
CA LEU A 34 1.54 2.26 -17.17
C LEU A 34 1.79 2.26 -15.66
N ASN A 35 0.75 2.41 -14.82
CA ASN A 35 0.88 2.48 -13.36
C ASN A 35 1.50 1.23 -12.72
N PHE A 36 1.48 0.09 -13.41
CA PHE A 36 2.23 -1.09 -12.97
C PHE A 36 3.75 -0.84 -12.93
N ILE A 37 4.30 0.03 -13.79
CA ILE A 37 5.74 0.31 -13.81
C ILE A 37 6.16 1.12 -12.56
N PRO A 38 5.52 2.26 -12.20
CA PRO A 38 5.80 2.96 -10.95
C PRO A 38 5.58 2.10 -9.71
N VAL A 39 4.49 1.32 -9.64
CA VAL A 39 4.24 0.40 -8.52
C VAL A 39 5.34 -0.66 -8.44
N GLY A 40 5.76 -1.20 -9.58
CA GLY A 40 6.87 -2.13 -9.68
C GLY A 40 8.22 -1.54 -9.27
N TYR A 41 8.48 -0.28 -9.62
CA TYR A 41 9.64 0.48 -9.17
C TYR A 41 9.66 0.60 -7.65
N LEU A 42 8.55 1.03 -7.05
CA LEU A 42 8.38 1.15 -5.60
C LEU A 42 8.54 -0.21 -4.90
N GLY A 43 7.94 -1.26 -5.47
CA GLY A 43 8.08 -2.64 -5.00
C GLY A 43 9.52 -3.16 -5.06
N THR A 44 10.24 -2.84 -6.14
CA THR A 44 11.65 -3.22 -6.30
C THR A 44 12.54 -2.45 -5.33
N LYS A 45 12.30 -1.15 -5.14
CA LYS A 45 12.97 -0.32 -4.13
C LYS A 45 12.75 -0.88 -2.73
N LEU A 46 11.52 -1.26 -2.41
CA LEU A 46 11.17 -1.89 -1.13
C LEU A 46 11.87 -3.25 -0.97
N ARG A 47 11.85 -4.11 -1.99
CA ARG A 47 12.55 -5.40 -2.01
C ARG A 47 14.05 -5.23 -1.73
N LYS A 48 14.72 -4.31 -2.43
CA LYS A 48 16.15 -4.02 -2.23
C LYS A 48 16.42 -3.52 -0.82
N SER A 49 15.58 -2.62 -0.30
CA SER A 49 15.70 -2.12 1.09
C SER A 49 15.52 -3.23 2.14
N ILE A 50 14.58 -4.16 1.94
CA ILE A 50 14.39 -5.34 2.80
C ILE A 50 15.63 -6.23 2.76
N LYS A 51 16.19 -6.47 1.57
CA LYS A 51 17.39 -7.29 1.35
C LYS A 51 18.72 -6.57 1.66
N GLN A 52 18.68 -5.33 2.13
CA GLN A 52 19.86 -4.47 2.37
C GLN A 52 20.75 -4.26 1.14
N ASP A 53 20.17 -4.42 -0.05
CA ASP A 53 20.83 -4.12 -1.31
C ASP A 53 20.81 -2.60 -1.55
N LYS A 54 22.01 -2.01 -1.63
CA LYS A 54 22.19 -0.56 -1.82
C LYS A 54 22.20 -0.14 -3.30
N THR A 55 22.09 -1.09 -4.23
CA THR A 55 22.07 -0.75 -5.66
C THR A 55 20.82 0.05 -6.02
N PRO A 56 20.95 1.17 -6.75
CA PRO A 56 19.80 1.97 -7.14
C PRO A 56 18.86 1.16 -8.05
N VAL A 57 17.58 1.54 -8.06
CA VAL A 57 16.61 1.00 -9.01
C VAL A 57 16.66 1.91 -10.23
N LYS A 58 16.96 1.33 -11.40
CA LYS A 58 16.99 2.05 -12.66
C LYS A 58 15.69 1.86 -13.43
N TRP A 59 15.26 2.88 -14.16
CA TRP A 59 14.02 2.87 -14.96
C TRP A 59 14.20 2.20 -16.32
N ASP A 60 15.38 2.33 -16.93
CA ASP A 60 15.69 1.99 -18.33
C ASP A 60 16.01 0.51 -18.54
N GLU A 61 16.81 -0.10 -17.67
CA GLU A 61 17.35 -1.44 -17.91
C GLU A 61 16.33 -2.58 -17.69
N ASN A 62 15.21 -2.33 -17.00
CA ASN A 62 14.37 -3.40 -16.48
C ASN A 62 12.85 -3.12 -16.48
N ILE A 63 12.34 -2.32 -17.44
CA ILE A 63 10.91 -1.96 -17.52
C ILE A 63 9.99 -3.19 -17.46
N LYS A 64 10.35 -4.27 -18.16
CA LYS A 64 9.58 -5.53 -18.14
C LYS A 64 9.48 -6.12 -16.72
N LEU A 65 10.58 -6.13 -15.98
CA LEU A 65 10.62 -6.64 -14.61
C LEU A 65 9.83 -5.74 -13.66
N LEU A 66 9.91 -4.41 -13.85
CA LEU A 66 9.11 -3.45 -13.07
C LEU A 66 7.62 -3.71 -13.32
N PHE A 67 7.19 -3.80 -14.57
CA PHE A 67 5.81 -4.10 -14.92
C PHE A 67 5.31 -5.40 -14.26
N ILE A 68 6.07 -6.50 -14.39
CA ILE A 68 5.69 -7.80 -13.79
C ILE A 68 5.61 -7.70 -12.26
N THR A 69 6.57 -7.01 -11.63
CA THR A 69 6.56 -6.82 -10.17
C THR A 69 5.34 -6.03 -9.74
N GLY A 70 5.02 -4.93 -10.43
CA GLY A 70 3.84 -4.11 -10.14
C GLY A 70 2.54 -4.85 -10.38
N PHE A 71 2.45 -5.65 -11.43
CA PHE A 71 1.31 -6.52 -11.69
C PHE A 71 1.07 -7.50 -10.55
N TRP A 72 2.09 -8.18 -10.05
CA TRP A 72 1.94 -9.08 -8.91
C TRP A 72 1.57 -8.37 -7.61
N LEU A 73 2.11 -7.18 -7.37
CA LEU A 73 1.69 -6.36 -6.23
C LEU A 73 0.21 -5.97 -6.34
N PHE A 74 -0.25 -5.60 -7.52
CA PHE A 74 -1.65 -5.33 -7.80
C PHE A 74 -2.54 -6.56 -7.58
N VAL A 75 -2.12 -7.75 -8.04
CA VAL A 75 -2.84 -9.00 -7.80
C VAL A 75 -2.97 -9.29 -6.31
N ILE A 76 -1.89 -9.09 -5.53
CA ILE A 76 -1.94 -9.24 -4.06
C ILE A 76 -2.93 -8.24 -3.45
N SER A 77 -2.86 -6.96 -3.83
CA SER A 77 -3.78 -5.94 -3.34
C SER A 77 -5.24 -6.26 -3.66
N ILE A 78 -5.57 -6.61 -4.91
CA ILE A 78 -6.93 -7.01 -5.28
C ILE A 78 -7.40 -8.23 -4.48
N SER A 79 -6.54 -9.23 -4.32
CA SER A 79 -6.92 -10.47 -3.61
C SER A 79 -7.30 -10.21 -2.14
N TYR A 80 -6.68 -9.22 -1.49
CA TYR A 80 -7.04 -8.78 -0.15
C TYR A 80 -8.35 -7.96 -0.12
N LEU A 81 -8.62 -7.19 -1.17
CA LEU A 81 -9.74 -6.25 -1.22
C LEU A 81 -11.03 -6.87 -1.80
N ILE A 82 -10.93 -7.98 -2.54
CA ILE A 82 -12.07 -8.57 -3.25
C ILE A 82 -13.20 -8.98 -2.30
N ILE A 83 -12.89 -9.68 -1.20
CA ILE A 83 -13.88 -10.15 -0.24
C ILE A 83 -14.62 -8.98 0.44
N PRO A 84 -13.93 -7.98 1.02
CA PRO A 84 -14.59 -6.79 1.57
C PRO A 84 -15.52 -6.10 0.57
N PHE A 85 -15.05 -5.87 -0.66
CA PHE A 85 -15.85 -5.20 -1.68
C PHE A 85 -17.06 -6.03 -2.11
N LEU A 86 -16.94 -7.36 -2.20
CA LEU A 86 -18.06 -8.23 -2.51
C LEU A 86 -19.15 -8.16 -1.44
N LEU A 87 -18.76 -8.16 -0.15
CA LEU A 87 -19.71 -8.01 0.96
C LEU A 87 -20.43 -6.66 0.94
N MET A 88 -19.69 -5.57 0.71
CA MET A 88 -20.27 -4.22 0.59
C MET A 88 -21.15 -4.08 -0.66
N PHE A 89 -20.76 -4.68 -1.77
CA PHE A 89 -21.56 -4.68 -3.00
C PHE A 89 -22.89 -5.42 -2.78
N LEU A 90 -22.87 -6.60 -2.17
CA LEU A 90 -24.08 -7.35 -1.82
C LEU A 90 -24.96 -6.58 -0.83
N GLY A 91 -24.35 -5.99 0.20
CA GLY A 91 -25.06 -5.16 1.19
C GLY A 91 -25.74 -3.95 0.56
N GLY A 92 -25.03 -3.23 -0.31
CA GLY A 92 -25.56 -2.11 -1.09
C GLY A 92 -26.73 -2.51 -2.00
N ASN A 93 -26.64 -3.66 -2.69
CA ASN A 93 -27.73 -4.17 -3.53
C ASN A 93 -28.98 -4.52 -2.71
N LEU A 94 -28.83 -5.11 -1.52
CA LEU A 94 -29.96 -5.38 -0.62
C LEU A 94 -30.66 -4.09 -0.17
N ILE A 95 -29.89 -3.04 0.12
CA ILE A 95 -30.42 -1.74 0.52
C ILE A 95 -31.11 -1.05 -0.66
N LEU A 96 -30.45 -0.95 -1.82
CA LEU A 96 -30.95 -0.13 -2.93
C LEU A 96 -32.04 -0.83 -3.74
N SER A 97 -31.84 -2.11 -4.07
CA SER A 97 -32.71 -2.83 -5.01
C SER A 97 -33.87 -3.54 -4.32
N PHE A 98 -33.63 -4.13 -3.14
CA PHE A 98 -34.62 -5.00 -2.48
C PHE A 98 -35.41 -4.33 -1.36
N SER A 99 -34.94 -3.21 -0.80
CA SER A 99 -35.69 -2.48 0.23
C SER A 99 -36.89 -1.69 -0.33
N GLY A 100 -36.89 -1.39 -1.63
CA GLY A 100 -37.87 -0.50 -2.26
C GLY A 100 -37.90 0.90 -1.64
N GLY A 101 -36.77 1.38 -1.11
CA GLY A 101 -36.66 2.67 -0.41
C GLY A 101 -37.16 2.67 1.03
N LYS A 102 -37.60 1.53 1.57
CA LYS A 102 -38.11 1.43 2.94
C LYS A 102 -36.98 1.21 3.94
N ILE A 103 -36.71 2.24 4.74
CA ILE A 103 -35.65 2.28 5.77
C ILE A 103 -35.86 1.22 6.87
N PHE A 104 -37.10 0.84 7.17
CA PHE A 104 -37.44 -0.19 8.17
C PHE A 104 -37.70 -1.58 7.58
N SER A 105 -37.31 -1.83 6.33
CA SER A 105 -37.45 -3.16 5.74
C SER A 105 -36.39 -4.13 6.27
N LEU A 106 -36.74 -5.42 6.32
CA LEU A 106 -35.80 -6.48 6.66
C LEU A 106 -34.60 -6.55 5.70
N PHE A 107 -34.79 -6.22 4.42
CA PHE A 107 -33.72 -6.12 3.43
C PHE A 107 -32.75 -4.97 3.71
N TYR A 108 -33.26 -3.82 4.18
CA TYR A 108 -32.41 -2.71 4.61
C TYR A 108 -31.49 -3.13 5.76
N PHE A 109 -32.05 -3.73 6.82
CA PHE A 109 -31.25 -4.19 7.97
C PHE A 109 -30.20 -5.24 7.58
N ARG A 110 -30.57 -6.24 6.78
CA ARG A 110 -29.62 -7.25 6.29
C ARG A 110 -28.49 -6.64 5.47
N GLY A 111 -28.82 -5.69 4.60
CA GLY A 111 -27.83 -4.99 3.80
C GLY A 111 -26.88 -4.14 4.65
N GLN A 112 -27.38 -3.48 5.71
CA GLN A 112 -26.53 -2.72 6.62
C GLN A 112 -25.59 -3.61 7.43
N VAL A 113 -26.05 -4.77 7.89
CA VAL A 113 -25.19 -5.75 8.57
C VAL A 113 -24.07 -6.22 7.63
N LEU A 114 -24.38 -6.54 6.37
CA LEU A 114 -23.37 -6.94 5.40
C LEU A 114 -22.37 -5.82 5.08
N ASN A 115 -22.83 -4.58 4.96
CA ASN A 115 -21.95 -3.42 4.79
C ASN A 115 -21.02 -3.22 5.99
N LEU A 116 -21.52 -3.41 7.21
CA LEU A 116 -20.72 -3.31 8.43
C LEU A 116 -19.64 -4.41 8.48
N ILE A 117 -20.01 -5.66 8.20
CA ILE A 117 -19.06 -6.78 8.13
C ILE A 117 -18.02 -6.53 7.02
N GLY A 118 -18.47 -6.07 5.84
CA GLY A 118 -17.59 -5.71 4.73
C GLY A 118 -16.61 -4.60 5.10
N THR A 119 -17.07 -3.57 5.80
CA THR A 119 -16.23 -2.46 6.29
C THR A 119 -15.19 -2.94 7.31
N ILE A 120 -15.59 -3.76 8.29
CA ILE A 120 -14.66 -4.32 9.27
C ILE A 120 -13.60 -5.18 8.56
N THR A 121 -14.02 -6.03 7.62
CA THR A 121 -13.13 -6.87 6.82
C THR A 121 -12.18 -6.02 5.97
N LEU A 122 -12.65 -4.90 5.40
CA LEU A 122 -11.85 -3.96 4.63
C LEU A 122 -10.74 -3.34 5.48
N LEU A 123 -11.08 -2.86 6.68
CA LEU A 123 -10.12 -2.27 7.60
C LEU A 123 -9.03 -3.27 8.01
N ILE A 124 -9.42 -4.51 8.30
CA ILE A 124 -8.50 -5.61 8.58
C ILE A 124 -7.59 -5.88 7.36
N ALA A 125 -8.17 -6.01 6.17
CA ALA A 125 -7.43 -6.30 4.95
C ALA A 125 -6.39 -5.21 4.64
N ILE A 126 -6.77 -3.94 4.66
CA ILE A 126 -5.86 -2.82 4.39
C ILE A 126 -4.78 -2.72 5.48
N TYR A 127 -5.10 -3.03 6.74
CA TYR A 127 -4.12 -3.05 7.82
C TYR A 127 -3.04 -4.12 7.62
N PHE A 128 -3.38 -5.32 7.14
CA PHE A 128 -2.39 -6.39 6.94
C PHE A 128 -1.68 -6.35 5.58
N LEU A 129 -2.27 -5.69 4.57
CA LEU A 129 -1.79 -5.67 3.20
C LEU A 129 -0.33 -5.18 3.03
N PRO A 130 0.15 -4.09 3.68
CA PRO A 130 1.53 -3.63 3.53
C PRO A 130 2.57 -4.70 3.90
N PHE A 131 2.32 -5.47 4.97
CA PHE A 131 3.23 -6.52 5.43
C PHE A 131 3.11 -7.79 4.58
N ALA A 132 1.92 -8.11 4.07
CA ALA A 132 1.75 -9.18 3.08
C ALA A 132 2.60 -8.91 1.82
N VAL A 133 2.60 -7.67 1.34
CA VAL A 133 3.47 -7.21 0.25
C VAL A 133 4.95 -7.38 0.60
N CYS A 134 5.38 -6.95 1.80
CA CYS A 134 6.77 -7.13 2.21
C CYS A 134 7.21 -8.59 2.29
N ILE A 135 6.35 -9.49 2.78
CA ILE A 135 6.63 -10.92 2.84
C ILE A 135 6.78 -11.51 1.44
N TYR A 136 5.90 -11.14 0.50
CA TYR A 136 6.08 -11.54 -0.90
C TYR A 136 7.40 -11.01 -1.49
N LEU A 137 7.76 -9.77 -1.21
CA LEU A 137 8.99 -9.18 -1.73
C LEU A 137 10.26 -9.80 -1.10
N GLU A 138 10.19 -10.22 0.17
CA GLU A 138 11.27 -10.91 0.87
C GLU A 138 11.46 -12.35 0.35
N GLU A 139 10.38 -13.12 0.20
CA GLU A 139 10.42 -14.55 -0.16
C GLU A 139 10.42 -14.81 -1.68
N GLY A 140 9.84 -13.92 -2.47
CA GLY A 140 9.68 -14.08 -3.92
C GLY A 140 8.49 -14.94 -4.35
N GLU A 141 7.80 -15.60 -3.43
CA GLU A 141 6.64 -16.46 -3.72
C GLU A 141 5.31 -15.77 -3.39
N LEU A 142 4.40 -15.72 -4.36
CA LEU A 142 3.08 -15.08 -4.20
C LEU A 142 2.24 -15.74 -3.08
N LYS A 143 2.32 -17.06 -2.93
CA LYS A 143 1.61 -17.81 -1.87
C LYS A 143 1.96 -17.34 -0.47
N MET A 144 3.17 -16.81 -0.28
CA MET A 144 3.65 -16.37 1.03
C MET A 144 2.97 -15.08 1.50
N ALA A 145 2.49 -14.23 0.59
CA ALA A 145 1.69 -13.05 0.96
C ALA A 145 0.41 -13.45 1.70
N PHE A 146 -0.20 -14.58 1.33
CA PHE A 146 -1.50 -15.03 1.85
C PHE A 146 -1.41 -15.94 3.07
N LYS A 147 -0.20 -16.26 3.55
CA LYS A 147 -0.02 -16.99 4.81
C LYS A 147 -0.28 -16.07 5.99
N LEU A 148 -1.56 -15.91 6.35
CA LEU A 148 -2.02 -14.99 7.40
C LEU A 148 -1.26 -15.15 8.71
N GLN A 149 -0.98 -16.38 9.14
CA GLN A 149 -0.19 -16.64 10.35
C GLN A 149 1.15 -15.89 10.31
N LYS A 150 1.89 -16.01 9.21
CA LYS A 150 3.19 -15.35 9.04
C LYS A 150 3.07 -13.83 8.97
N VAL A 151 2.02 -13.32 8.32
CA VAL A 151 1.74 -11.88 8.26
C VAL A 151 1.47 -11.34 9.67
N ILE A 152 0.63 -12.03 10.44
CA ILE A 152 0.28 -11.67 11.81
C ILE A 152 1.51 -11.71 12.71
N GLU A 153 2.30 -12.79 12.67
CA GLU A 153 3.55 -12.92 13.43
C GLU A 153 4.47 -11.72 13.17
N LYS A 154 4.71 -11.37 11.90
CA LYS A 154 5.56 -10.22 11.55
C LYS A 154 4.99 -8.89 12.03
N VAL A 155 3.68 -8.69 11.94
CA VAL A 155 3.03 -7.47 12.45
C VAL A 155 3.16 -7.38 13.96
N LEU A 156 2.92 -8.49 14.68
CA LEU A 156 2.97 -8.54 16.14
C LEU A 156 4.39 -8.26 16.69
N LEU A 157 5.44 -8.67 15.98
CA LEU A 157 6.83 -8.35 16.35
C LEU A 157 7.10 -6.84 16.45
N VAL A 158 6.37 -6.01 15.72
CA VAL A 158 6.54 -4.55 15.68
C VAL A 158 5.21 -3.82 15.78
N ALA A 159 4.25 -4.37 16.53
CA ALA A 159 2.84 -3.93 16.51
C ALA A 159 2.67 -2.43 16.78
N LYS A 160 3.42 -1.89 17.75
CA LYS A 160 3.36 -0.48 18.15
C LYS A 160 3.90 0.43 17.03
N GLU A 161 5.12 0.18 16.56
CA GLU A 161 5.77 0.94 15.51
C GLU A 161 5.01 0.85 14.19
N TYR A 162 4.48 -0.33 13.88
CA TYR A 162 3.69 -0.58 12.69
C TYR A 162 2.38 0.20 12.73
N THR A 163 1.63 0.14 13.84
CA THR A 163 0.36 0.87 13.97
C THR A 163 0.56 2.37 13.83
N ILE A 164 1.62 2.93 14.43
CA ILE A 164 1.96 4.35 14.28
C ILE A 164 2.32 4.68 12.83
N SER A 165 3.13 3.83 12.18
CA SER A 165 3.51 3.99 10.78
C SER A 165 2.29 3.92 9.86
N TYR A 166 1.37 3.00 10.10
CA TYR A 166 0.14 2.81 9.36
C TYR A 166 -0.78 4.04 9.47
N LEU A 167 -0.96 4.60 10.67
CA LEU A 167 -1.73 5.82 10.87
C LEU A 167 -1.13 7.01 10.11
N ILE A 168 0.20 7.12 10.08
CA ILE A 168 0.88 8.16 9.30
C ILE A 168 0.67 7.96 7.81
N ILE A 169 0.72 6.71 7.32
CA ILE A 169 0.46 6.38 5.91
C ILE A 169 -0.98 6.76 5.52
N ILE A 170 -1.98 6.41 6.34
CA ILE A 170 -3.37 6.83 6.13
C ILE A 170 -3.49 8.34 6.12
N GLY A 171 -2.89 9.02 7.10
CA GLY A 171 -2.92 10.48 7.19
C GLY A 171 -2.31 11.15 5.97
N LEU A 172 -1.19 10.62 5.47
CA LEU A 172 -0.53 11.08 4.26
C LEU A 172 -1.43 10.94 3.03
N ILE A 173 -1.94 9.73 2.77
CA ILE A 173 -2.82 9.46 1.62
C ILE A 173 -4.08 10.33 1.69
N THR A 174 -4.69 10.44 2.88
CA THR A 174 -5.90 11.25 3.08
C THR A 174 -5.62 12.73 2.83
N ALA A 175 -4.49 13.26 3.31
CA ALA A 175 -4.08 14.63 3.06
C ALA A 175 -3.82 14.89 1.57
N SER A 176 -3.15 13.96 0.88
CA SER A 176 -2.91 14.03 -0.57
C SER A 176 -4.20 14.03 -1.39
N VAL A 177 -5.14 13.14 -1.06
CA VAL A 177 -6.47 13.10 -1.70
C VAL A 177 -7.23 14.39 -1.42
N ALA A 178 -7.26 14.87 -0.17
CA ALA A 178 -7.90 16.13 0.17
C ALA A 178 -7.29 17.31 -0.59
N LEU A 179 -5.96 17.38 -0.71
CA LEU A 179 -5.25 18.40 -1.48
C LEU A 179 -5.71 18.42 -2.94
N ILE A 180 -5.71 17.25 -3.59
CA ILE A 180 -6.07 17.11 -5.01
C ILE A 180 -7.54 17.46 -5.27
N PHE A 181 -8.46 17.01 -4.42
CA PHE A 181 -9.90 17.14 -4.68
C PHE A 181 -10.54 18.42 -4.12
N LEU A 182 -10.02 18.96 -3.00
CA LEU A 182 -10.65 20.10 -2.33
C LEU A 182 -9.94 21.43 -2.59
N PHE A 183 -8.61 21.40 -2.82
CA PHE A 183 -7.81 22.63 -2.89
C PHE A 183 -7.26 22.93 -4.28
N MET A 184 -7.38 22.01 -5.24
CA MET A 184 -6.88 22.17 -6.60
C MET A 184 -8.05 22.19 -7.58
N ASN A 185 -7.92 22.99 -8.65
CA ASN A 185 -8.87 22.88 -9.76
C ASN A 185 -8.66 21.53 -10.48
N TRP A 186 -9.66 21.08 -11.23
CA TRP A 186 -9.65 19.74 -11.83
C TRP A 186 -8.43 19.48 -12.73
N VAL A 187 -8.00 20.49 -13.50
CA VAL A 187 -6.84 20.39 -14.41
C VAL A 187 -5.54 20.24 -13.63
N MET A 188 -5.31 21.09 -12.62
CA MET A 188 -4.11 21.08 -11.80
C MET A 188 -4.06 19.83 -10.91
N GLY A 189 -5.21 19.42 -10.38
CA GLY A 189 -5.36 18.18 -9.62
C GLY A 189 -4.97 16.97 -10.47
N PHE A 190 -5.46 16.88 -11.72
CA PHE A 190 -5.07 15.81 -12.64
C PHE A 190 -3.56 15.82 -12.92
N LEU A 191 -3.00 16.97 -13.34
CA LEU A 191 -1.58 17.07 -13.71
C LEU A 191 -0.62 16.78 -12.55
N LEU A 192 -0.95 17.20 -11.32
CA LEU A 192 -0.09 16.99 -10.15
C LEU A 192 -0.36 15.70 -9.41
N SER A 193 -1.50 15.03 -9.65
CA SER A 193 -1.85 13.78 -8.97
C SER A 193 -0.76 12.70 -9.11
N GLY A 194 -0.19 12.54 -10.31
CA GLY A 194 0.87 11.55 -10.55
C GLY A 194 2.09 11.77 -9.67
N PHE A 195 2.54 13.02 -9.54
CA PHE A 195 3.67 13.40 -8.69
C PHE A 195 3.37 13.21 -7.21
N ILE A 196 2.16 13.59 -6.77
CA ILE A 196 1.74 13.47 -5.38
C ILE A 196 1.64 11.99 -4.98
N PHE A 197 0.95 11.16 -5.78
CA PHE A 197 0.82 9.73 -5.48
C PHE A 197 2.16 8.99 -5.55
N PHE A 198 3.03 9.35 -6.49
CA PHE A 198 4.36 8.73 -6.55
C PHE A 198 5.25 9.17 -5.37
N TYR A 199 5.17 10.44 -4.96
CA TYR A 199 5.80 10.94 -3.74
C TYR A 199 5.35 10.13 -2.52
N ASP A 200 4.03 9.97 -2.33
CA ASP A 200 3.47 9.17 -1.24
C ASP A 200 4.00 7.74 -1.29
N GLY A 201 4.04 7.11 -2.46
CA GLY A 201 4.62 5.79 -2.65
C GLY A 201 6.08 5.69 -2.22
N MET A 202 6.91 6.69 -2.54
CA MET A 202 8.31 6.73 -2.09
C MET A 202 8.41 6.89 -0.57
N VAL A 203 7.59 7.74 0.05
CA VAL A 203 7.57 7.92 1.50
C VAL A 203 7.09 6.65 2.20
N ILE A 204 6.00 6.05 1.72
CA ILE A 204 5.42 4.81 2.25
C ILE A 204 6.44 3.66 2.19
N THR A 205 7.10 3.46 1.06
CA THR A 205 8.15 2.43 0.93
C THR A 205 9.33 2.71 1.87
N GLY A 206 9.71 3.98 2.04
CA GLY A 206 10.73 4.41 3.00
C GLY A 206 10.33 4.13 4.46
N ILE A 207 9.08 4.39 4.85
CA ILE A 207 8.56 4.10 6.19
C ILE A 207 8.54 2.59 6.42
N ILE A 208 7.83 1.84 5.56
CA ILE A 208 7.65 0.40 5.72
C ILE A 208 8.99 -0.33 5.80
N SER A 209 9.94 0.00 4.93
CA SER A 209 11.24 -0.68 4.91
C SER A 209 12.10 -0.48 6.18
N LYS A 210 11.86 0.61 6.93
CA LYS A 210 12.56 0.92 8.19
C LYS A 210 11.97 0.22 9.41
N PHE A 211 10.72 -0.25 9.33
CA PHE A 211 9.99 -0.90 10.42
C PHE A 211 9.70 -2.38 10.15
N PHE A 212 9.84 -2.86 8.91
CA PHE A 212 9.65 -4.27 8.60
C PHE A 212 10.72 -5.15 9.30
N PRO A 213 10.32 -6.16 10.10
CA PRO A 213 11.25 -7.06 10.76
C PRO A 213 11.85 -8.05 9.75
N ARG A 214 13.17 -7.95 9.55
CA ARG A 214 13.94 -8.69 8.55
C ARG A 214 14.43 -10.02 9.11
N LYS A 215 14.44 -11.07 8.28
CA LYS A 215 14.95 -12.40 8.67
C LYS A 215 16.36 -12.39 9.30
N ALA A 216 17.28 -11.57 8.79
CA ALA A 216 18.67 -11.53 9.25
C ALA A 216 18.82 -11.09 10.72
N ILE A 217 17.87 -10.32 11.25
CA ILE A 217 17.90 -9.80 12.63
C ILE A 217 17.25 -10.81 13.60
N THR A 218 16.35 -11.66 13.10
CA THR A 218 15.67 -12.67 13.92
C THR A 218 16.60 -13.80 14.32
N ILE A 219 17.54 -14.18 13.45
CA ILE A 219 18.56 -15.22 13.75
C ILE A 219 19.53 -14.73 14.83
N SER A 220 19.92 -13.45 14.83
CA SER A 220 20.80 -12.92 15.88
C SER A 220 20.14 -12.82 17.25
N LEU A 221 18.80 -12.74 17.33
CA LEU A 221 18.09 -12.72 18.61
C LEU A 221 17.84 -14.13 19.16
N LEU A 222 17.67 -15.13 18.29
CA LEU A 222 17.52 -16.54 18.65
C LEU A 222 18.86 -17.27 18.90
N GLY A 223 19.99 -16.67 18.52
CA GLY A 223 21.34 -17.19 18.75
C GLY A 223 22.04 -16.60 19.99
N ILE A 224 21.33 -15.84 20.83
CA ILE A 224 21.83 -15.28 22.10
C ILE A 224 21.03 -15.87 23.28
N GLU A 225 20.51 -17.10 23.12
CA GLU A 225 20.07 -17.94 24.24
C GLU A 225 21.13 -19.02 24.53
#